data_AF-A0A1H6IU09-F1
#
_entry.id   AF-A0A1H6IU09-F1
#
_cell.length_a   1.000
_cell.length_b   1.000
_cell.length_c   1.000
_cell.angle_alpha   90.00
_cell.angle_beta   90.00
_cell.angle_gamma   90.00
#
_symmetry.space_group_name_H-M   'P 1'
#
loop_
_entity.id
_entity.type
_entity.pdbx_description
1 polymer ?
#
loop_
_entity_poly.entity_id
_entity_poly.type
_entity_poly.pdbx_seq_one_letter_code
_entity_poly.pdbx_strand_id
1 'polypeptide(L)'
;MRKNIIQIVLLGLSVSGLVCSCGEKKPLTIKKGVYWLADTDTSITLGDNNTLTVHGYDFKKLEEEAYENFMIRMEQANMPEGEKISDERIKQIRDGVDLTKQFLDKTVDYETQDEDGVIGIYVPVNNSELFFYVQYFPNNESLVFDEHIFKRKDK
;
A
#
# COMPACT_ATOMS: atom_id res chain seq x y z
N MET A 1 7.11 12.53 50.52
CA MET A 1 8.56 12.61 50.85
C MET A 1 9.18 11.24 50.64
N ARG A 2 10.27 11.19 49.86
CA ARG A 2 11.26 10.07 49.76
C ARG A 2 10.74 8.79 49.09
N LYS A 3 11.49 8.05 48.28
CA LYS A 3 12.82 8.16 47.64
C LYS A 3 12.85 7.00 46.64
N ASN A 4 13.46 7.20 45.47
CA ASN A 4 13.86 6.12 44.56
C ASN A 4 14.78 5.12 45.27
N ILE A 5 14.59 3.83 45.04
CA ILE A 5 15.64 2.81 45.14
C ILE A 5 15.45 1.81 43.98
N ILE A 6 16.43 1.82 43.08
CA ILE A 6 16.68 0.81 42.07
C ILE A 6 17.26 -0.41 42.80
N GLN A 7 16.69 -1.60 42.60
CA GLN A 7 17.35 -2.85 42.93
C GLN A 7 17.24 -3.81 41.74
N ILE A 8 18.39 -4.01 41.11
CA ILE A 8 18.68 -5.07 40.14
C ILE A 8 18.87 -6.36 40.95
N VAL A 9 18.15 -7.42 40.59
CA VAL A 9 18.48 -8.79 41.00
C VAL A 9 18.53 -9.66 39.76
N LEU A 10 19.75 -10.00 39.35
CA LEU A 10 20.05 -11.16 38.51
C LEU A 10 19.99 -12.40 39.39
N LEU A 11 19.16 -13.38 39.02
CA LEU A 11 19.35 -14.79 39.38
C LEU A 11 18.87 -15.62 38.19
N GLY A 12 19.81 -16.25 37.49
CA GLY A 12 19.53 -17.27 36.50
C GLY A 12 19.21 -18.61 37.16
N LEU A 13 18.41 -19.45 36.48
CA LEU A 13 18.81 -20.79 36.04
C LEU A 13 17.70 -21.46 35.20
N SER A 14 18.10 -21.91 34.02
CA SER A 14 17.67 -23.10 33.25
C SER A 14 16.19 -23.45 33.08
N VAL A 15 15.71 -23.40 31.83
CA VAL A 15 14.89 -24.47 31.24
C VAL A 15 15.26 -24.64 29.77
N SER A 16 15.63 -25.87 29.42
CA SER A 16 15.84 -26.39 28.06
C SER A 16 14.58 -26.25 27.21
N GLY A 17 14.69 -25.77 25.97
CA GLY A 17 13.62 -25.92 24.98
C GLY A 17 13.61 -24.86 23.90
N LEU A 18 13.69 -25.31 22.65
CA LEU A 18 13.67 -24.56 21.40
C LEU A 18 14.88 -23.63 21.16
N VAL A 19 15.88 -24.20 20.49
CA VAL A 19 16.59 -23.47 19.45
C VAL A 19 15.52 -23.09 18.41
N CYS A 20 14.87 -21.94 18.57
CA CYS A 20 14.23 -21.31 17.43
C CYS A 20 15.37 -21.00 16.48
N SER A 21 15.48 -21.83 15.45
CA SER A 21 16.17 -21.49 14.22
C SER A 21 15.47 -20.27 13.63
N CYS A 22 15.75 -19.09 14.19
CA CYS A 22 15.61 -17.83 13.50
C CYS A 22 16.68 -17.85 12.41
N GLY A 23 16.43 -18.61 11.34
CA GLY A 23 17.10 -18.34 10.09
C GLY A 23 16.78 -16.90 9.76
N GLU A 24 17.80 -16.06 9.63
CA GLU A 24 17.64 -14.69 9.15
C GLU A 24 16.83 -14.78 7.85
N LYS A 25 15.54 -14.39 7.88
CA LYS A 25 14.76 -14.24 6.67
C LYS A 25 15.49 -13.16 5.88
N LYS A 26 16.10 -13.55 4.75
CA LYS A 26 16.70 -12.57 3.84
C LYS A 26 15.61 -11.54 3.50
N PRO A 27 15.93 -10.24 3.53
CA PRO A 27 14.96 -9.22 3.16
C PRO A 27 14.45 -9.52 1.75
N LEU A 28 13.13 -9.50 1.58
CA LEU A 28 12.55 -9.66 0.26
C LEU A 28 13.02 -8.49 -0.60
N THR A 29 13.36 -8.77 -1.86
CA THR A 29 13.89 -7.73 -2.76
C THR A 29 12.93 -7.53 -3.92
N ILE A 30 12.52 -6.28 -4.13
CA ILE A 30 11.77 -5.88 -5.32
C ILE A 30 12.68 -5.90 -6.53
N LYS A 31 12.30 -6.65 -7.56
CA LYS A 31 12.96 -6.59 -8.86
C LYS A 31 12.42 -5.38 -9.63
N LYS A 32 13.30 -4.56 -10.21
CA LYS A 32 12.90 -3.38 -11.01
C LYS A 32 12.59 -3.78 -12.45
N GLY A 33 11.71 -3.03 -13.13
CA GLY A 33 11.34 -3.28 -14.51
C GLY A 33 9.86 -2.99 -14.81
N VAL A 34 9.43 -3.43 -16.00
CA VAL A 34 8.06 -3.24 -16.49
C VAL A 34 7.24 -4.51 -16.31
N TYR A 35 6.07 -4.37 -15.70
CA TYR A 35 5.11 -5.43 -15.42
C TYR A 35 3.86 -5.17 -16.25
N TRP A 36 3.45 -6.15 -17.05
CA TRP A 36 2.36 -6.01 -18.01
C TRP A 36 1.12 -6.76 -17.54
N LEU A 37 -0.04 -6.13 -17.72
CA LEU A 37 -1.32 -6.83 -17.63
C LEU A 37 -1.51 -7.68 -18.90
N ALA A 38 -1.98 -8.92 -18.73
CA ALA A 38 -2.18 -9.84 -19.85
C ALA A 38 -3.15 -9.26 -20.89
N ASP A 39 -2.84 -9.47 -22.18
CA ASP A 39 -3.69 -9.10 -23.31
C ASP A 39 -4.08 -7.61 -23.41
N THR A 40 -3.26 -6.73 -22.83
CA THR A 40 -3.44 -5.27 -22.90
C THR A 40 -2.09 -4.56 -23.11
N ASP A 41 -2.14 -3.26 -23.40
CA ASP A 41 -0.97 -2.36 -23.38
C ASP A 41 -0.75 -1.69 -22.00
N THR A 42 -1.51 -2.11 -21.00
CA THR A 42 -1.44 -1.58 -19.64
C THR A 42 -0.23 -2.14 -18.91
N SER A 43 0.52 -1.27 -18.21
CA SER A 43 1.69 -1.70 -17.45
C SER A 43 1.97 -0.86 -16.20
N ILE A 44 2.73 -1.45 -15.29
CA ILE A 44 3.31 -0.77 -14.12
C ILE A 44 4.83 -0.89 -14.24
N THR A 45 5.52 0.23 -14.21
CA THR A 45 6.97 0.30 -14.19
C THR A 45 7.45 0.57 -12.77
N LEU A 46 8.26 -0.34 -12.23
CA LEU A 46 9.03 -0.11 -11.00
C LEU A 46 10.43 0.33 -11.39
N GLY A 47 10.72 1.61 -11.19
CA GLY A 47 11.99 2.25 -11.49
C GLY A 47 13.01 2.15 -10.35
N ASP A 48 14.23 2.56 -10.66
CA ASP A 48 15.28 2.79 -9.67
C ASP A 48 14.84 3.85 -8.65
N ASN A 49 15.46 3.88 -7.47
CA ASN A 49 15.12 4.83 -6.39
C ASN A 49 13.67 4.76 -5.86
N ASN A 50 13.02 3.61 -6.00
CA ASN A 50 11.65 3.38 -5.50
C ASN A 50 10.61 4.32 -6.13
N THR A 51 10.66 4.43 -7.46
CA THR A 51 9.62 5.12 -8.22
C THR A 51 8.67 4.14 -8.93
N LEU A 52 7.40 4.51 -9.04
CA LEU A 52 6.37 3.76 -9.75
C LEU A 52 5.78 4.63 -10.87
N THR A 53 5.39 4.01 -11.98
CA THR A 53 4.63 4.67 -13.06
C THR A 53 3.60 3.69 -13.60
N VAL A 54 2.36 4.13 -13.73
CA VAL A 54 1.27 3.33 -14.32
C VAL A 54 0.95 3.85 -15.72
N HIS A 55 0.85 2.94 -16.68
CA HIS A 55 0.58 3.26 -18.08
C HIS A 55 -0.72 2.58 -18.54
N GLY A 56 -1.54 3.31 -19.28
CA GLY A 56 -2.72 2.77 -19.97
C GLY A 56 -3.75 2.10 -19.05
N TYR A 57 -3.86 2.52 -17.79
CA TYR A 57 -4.85 2.01 -16.83
C TYR A 57 -6.04 2.97 -16.73
N ASP A 58 -7.27 2.44 -16.76
CA ASP A 58 -8.48 3.23 -16.52
C ASP A 58 -8.79 3.24 -15.01
N PHE A 59 -8.47 4.34 -14.34
CA PHE A 59 -8.70 4.48 -12.91
C PHE A 59 -10.14 4.82 -12.54
N LYS A 60 -11.02 5.14 -13.49
CA LYS A 60 -12.33 5.71 -13.19
C LYS A 60 -13.15 4.84 -12.24
N LYS A 61 -13.20 3.53 -12.49
CA LYS A 61 -13.95 2.60 -11.64
C LYS A 61 -13.34 2.53 -10.23
N LEU A 62 -12.02 2.40 -10.14
CA LEU A 62 -11.30 2.34 -8.86
C LEU A 62 -11.50 3.63 -8.05
N GLU A 63 -11.39 4.79 -8.70
CA GLU A 63 -11.62 6.11 -8.15
C GLU A 63 -13.02 6.22 -7.53
N GLU A 64 -14.05 5.95 -8.32
CA GLU A 64 -15.45 6.03 -7.87
C GLU A 64 -15.76 5.01 -6.76
N GLU A 65 -15.41 3.74 -6.97
CA GLU A 65 -15.85 2.64 -6.10
C GLU A 65 -15.05 2.52 -4.80
N ALA A 66 -13.74 2.77 -4.85
CA ALA A 66 -12.86 2.55 -3.72
C ALA A 66 -12.44 3.85 -3.02
N TYR A 67 -12.13 4.94 -3.74
CA TYR A 67 -11.59 6.15 -3.12
C TYR A 67 -12.69 7.12 -2.73
N GLU A 68 -13.47 7.60 -3.70
CA GLU A 68 -14.54 8.56 -3.47
C GLU A 68 -15.59 8.01 -2.51
N ASN A 69 -16.10 6.81 -2.77
CA ASN A 69 -17.12 6.18 -1.93
C ASN A 69 -16.60 5.87 -0.52
N PHE A 70 -15.32 5.51 -0.36
CA PHE A 70 -14.74 5.30 0.96
C PHE A 70 -14.64 6.62 1.73
N MET A 71 -14.14 7.69 1.10
CA MET A 71 -14.06 9.01 1.74
C MET A 71 -15.44 9.52 2.16
N ILE A 72 -16.46 9.35 1.31
CA ILE A 72 -17.86 9.69 1.65
C ILE A 72 -18.35 8.87 2.85
N ARG A 73 -18.09 7.57 2.89
CA ARG A 73 -18.49 6.69 4.01
C ARG A 73 -17.77 7.07 5.30
N MET A 74 -16.48 7.39 5.24
CA MET A 74 -15.69 7.83 6.39
C MET A 74 -16.23 9.15 6.95
N GLU A 75 -16.53 10.13 6.09
CA GLU A 75 -17.13 11.39 6.55
C GLU A 75 -18.51 11.15 7.15
N GLN A 76 -19.37 10.36 6.51
CA GLN A 76 -20.70 10.01 7.03
C GLN A 76 -20.64 9.29 8.39
N ALA A 77 -19.64 8.42 8.61
CA ALA A 77 -19.44 7.72 9.88
C ALA A 77 -18.98 8.63 11.03
N ASN A 78 -18.36 9.76 10.69
CA ASN A 78 -17.92 10.77 11.66
C ASN A 78 -19.01 11.80 11.99
N MET A 79 -20.16 11.76 11.32
CA MET A 79 -21.30 12.62 11.63
C MET A 79 -22.15 12.07 12.77
N PRO A 80 -22.92 12.92 13.48
CA PRO A 80 -23.90 12.48 14.45
C PRO A 80 -24.92 11.50 13.85
N GLU A 81 -25.40 10.57 14.66
CA GLU A 81 -26.36 9.56 14.22
C GLU A 81 -27.63 10.20 13.64
N GLY A 82 -28.01 9.79 12.43
CA GLY A 82 -29.18 10.30 11.72
C GLY A 82 -28.93 11.54 10.86
N GLU A 83 -27.77 12.19 10.97
CA GLU A 83 -27.35 13.20 10.02
C GLU A 83 -26.87 12.59 8.71
N LYS A 84 -27.00 13.33 7.61
CA LYS A 84 -26.54 12.90 6.29
C LYS A 84 -25.54 13.90 5.75
N ILE A 85 -24.48 13.36 5.14
CA ILE A 85 -23.55 14.17 4.35
C ILE A 85 -24.32 14.92 3.25
N SER A 86 -23.99 16.19 3.05
CA SER A 86 -24.65 17.03 2.06
C SER A 86 -24.19 16.70 0.63
N ASP A 87 -25.07 16.93 -0.35
CA ASP A 87 -24.73 16.75 -1.77
C ASP A 87 -23.56 17.64 -2.22
N GLU A 88 -23.47 18.85 -1.66
CA GLU A 88 -22.35 19.76 -1.93
C GLU A 88 -21.02 19.18 -1.41
N ARG A 89 -21.03 18.56 -0.22
CA ARG A 89 -19.84 17.91 0.32
C ARG A 89 -19.46 16.65 -0.46
N ILE A 90 -20.45 15.83 -0.85
CA ILE A 90 -20.22 14.69 -1.73
C ILE A 90 -19.53 15.16 -3.02
N LYS A 91 -20.03 16.23 -3.64
CA LYS A 91 -19.43 16.79 -4.85
C LYS A 91 -17.99 17.24 -4.61
N GLN A 92 -17.69 17.93 -3.50
CA GLN A 92 -16.32 18.35 -3.17
C GLN A 92 -15.36 17.17 -3.01
N ILE A 93 -15.82 16.05 -2.45
CA ILE A 93 -15.00 14.83 -2.33
C ILE A 93 -14.70 14.27 -3.72
N ARG A 94 -15.74 14.10 -4.55
CA ARG A 94 -15.59 13.56 -5.91
C ARG A 94 -14.69 14.44 -6.78
N ASP A 95 -14.92 15.76 -6.77
CA ASP A 95 -14.10 16.72 -7.51
C ASP A 95 -12.63 16.78 -7.00
N GLY A 96 -12.37 16.27 -5.80
CA GLY A 96 -11.06 16.30 -5.15
C GLY A 96 -10.18 15.07 -5.40
N VAL A 97 -10.76 13.95 -5.82
CA VAL A 97 -10.04 12.70 -6.13
C VAL A 97 -9.87 12.62 -7.65
N ASP A 98 -8.61 12.56 -8.10
CA ASP A 98 -8.27 12.41 -9.53
C ASP A 98 -7.00 11.56 -9.64
N LEU A 99 -7.19 10.24 -9.57
CA LEU A 99 -6.16 9.21 -9.68
C LEU A 99 -5.51 9.24 -11.07
N THR A 100 -6.28 9.55 -12.11
CA THR A 100 -5.76 9.63 -13.48
C THR A 100 -4.71 10.73 -13.57
N LYS A 101 -5.03 11.94 -13.11
CA LYS A 101 -4.10 13.06 -13.11
C LYS A 101 -2.89 12.81 -12.22
N GLN A 102 -3.06 12.08 -11.12
CA GLN A 102 -1.99 11.81 -10.17
C GLN A 102 -1.03 10.69 -10.63
N PHE A 103 -1.55 9.61 -11.23
CA PHE A 103 -0.79 8.37 -11.44
C PHE A 103 -0.60 7.98 -12.89
N LEU A 104 -1.52 8.32 -13.80
CA LEU A 104 -1.42 7.91 -15.20
C LEU A 104 -0.25 8.63 -15.88
N ASP A 105 0.70 7.85 -16.37
CA ASP A 105 1.93 8.32 -17.00
C ASP A 105 2.74 9.30 -16.13
N LYS A 106 2.59 9.20 -14.80
CA LYS A 106 3.35 9.96 -13.81
C LYS A 106 4.30 9.06 -13.05
N THR A 107 5.52 9.58 -12.84
CA THR A 107 6.50 8.95 -11.97
C THR A 107 6.32 9.49 -10.56
N VAL A 108 6.04 8.59 -9.63
CA VAL A 108 5.76 8.88 -8.22
C VAL A 108 6.68 8.06 -7.34
N ASP A 109 7.11 8.63 -6.22
CA ASP A 109 7.87 7.89 -5.21
C ASP A 109 6.95 6.94 -4.43
N TYR A 110 7.49 5.81 -3.99
CA TYR A 110 6.76 4.83 -3.19
C TYR A 110 7.55 4.38 -1.97
N GLU A 111 6.81 3.94 -0.96
CA GLU A 111 7.34 3.24 0.21
C GLU A 111 7.04 1.75 0.13
N THR A 112 7.83 0.94 0.86
CA THR A 112 7.68 -0.52 0.87
C THR A 112 7.55 -1.05 2.28
N GLN A 113 6.71 -2.06 2.46
CA GLN A 113 6.62 -2.83 3.69
C GLN A 113 6.72 -4.32 3.39
N ASP A 114 7.57 -5.02 4.14
CA ASP A 114 7.57 -6.48 4.13
C ASP A 114 6.29 -6.99 4.81
N GLU A 115 5.50 -7.72 4.06
CA GLU A 115 4.28 -8.39 4.50
C GLU A 115 4.46 -9.91 4.32
N ASP A 116 3.59 -10.72 4.93
CA ASP A 116 3.77 -12.18 4.98
C ASP A 116 3.88 -12.84 3.58
N GLY A 117 5.11 -12.95 3.07
CA GLY A 117 5.43 -13.53 1.76
C GLY A 117 5.32 -12.56 0.57
N VAL A 118 4.99 -11.29 0.81
CA VAL A 118 4.81 -10.25 -0.24
C VAL A 118 5.48 -8.95 0.20
N ILE A 119 5.71 -8.04 -0.73
CA ILE A 119 6.14 -6.68 -0.42
C ILE A 119 5.02 -5.74 -0.81
N GLY A 120 4.43 -5.06 0.17
CA GLY A 120 3.46 -4.00 -0.06
C GLY A 120 4.17 -2.75 -0.58
N ILE A 121 3.67 -2.19 -1.67
CA ILE A 121 4.12 -0.93 -2.26
C ILE A 121 3.02 0.10 -2.03
N TYR A 122 3.36 1.19 -1.37
CA TYR A 122 2.42 2.24 -0.96
C TYR A 122 2.80 3.55 -1.62
N VAL A 123 1.85 4.16 -2.31
CA VAL A 123 1.98 5.52 -2.87
C VAL A 123 0.88 6.41 -2.30
N PRO A 124 1.19 7.53 -1.64
CA PRO A 124 0.18 8.41 -1.07
C PRO A 124 -0.77 8.98 -2.14
N VAL A 125 -2.06 9.03 -1.85
CA VAL A 125 -3.05 9.73 -2.68
C VAL A 125 -3.23 11.16 -2.19
N ASN A 126 -3.06 12.13 -3.08
CA ASN A 126 -3.14 13.55 -2.73
C ASN A 126 -4.52 13.89 -2.17
N ASN A 127 -4.58 14.83 -1.23
CA ASN A 127 -5.81 15.30 -0.58
C ASN A 127 -6.60 14.21 0.16
N SER A 128 -5.96 13.10 0.54
CA SER A 128 -6.59 12.03 1.31
C SER A 128 -5.58 11.36 2.25
N GLU A 129 -6.06 10.57 3.20
CA GLU A 129 -5.23 9.66 4.02
C GLU A 129 -5.07 8.28 3.36
N LEU A 130 -5.49 8.13 2.11
CA LEU A 130 -5.46 6.87 1.37
C LEU A 130 -4.14 6.66 0.65
N PHE A 131 -3.87 5.40 0.32
CA PHE A 131 -2.71 4.99 -0.43
C PHE A 131 -3.12 4.15 -1.64
N PHE A 132 -2.48 4.43 -2.76
CA PHE A 132 -2.43 3.54 -3.91
C PHE A 132 -1.53 2.36 -3.57
N TYR A 133 -2.13 1.17 -3.51
CA TYR A 133 -1.50 -0.03 -2.98
C TYR A 133 -1.27 -1.07 -4.07
N VAL A 134 -0.03 -1.57 -4.16
CA VAL A 134 0.37 -2.64 -5.07
C VAL A 134 1.10 -3.71 -4.28
N GLN A 135 0.77 -4.98 -4.51
CA GLN A 135 1.46 -6.10 -3.88
C GLN A 135 2.49 -6.67 -4.84
N TYR A 136 3.75 -6.74 -4.42
CA TYR A 136 4.80 -7.44 -5.15
C TYR A 136 5.02 -8.84 -4.59
N PHE A 137 5.00 -9.84 -5.46
CA PHE A 137 5.23 -11.24 -5.16
C PHE A 137 6.62 -11.65 -5.66
N PRO A 138 7.64 -11.75 -4.77
CA PRO A 138 9.00 -12.04 -5.19
C PRO A 138 9.18 -13.46 -5.77
N ASN A 139 8.31 -14.40 -5.40
CA ASN A 139 8.41 -15.81 -5.80
C ASN A 139 8.15 -16.05 -7.30
N ASN A 140 7.35 -15.18 -7.93
CA ASN A 140 6.94 -15.30 -9.33
C ASN A 140 7.08 -13.98 -10.10
N GLU A 141 7.72 -12.98 -9.48
CA GLU A 141 7.97 -11.65 -10.05
C GLU A 141 6.70 -11.03 -10.67
N SER A 142 5.63 -11.00 -9.88
CA SER A 142 4.36 -10.38 -10.28
C SER A 142 3.96 -9.24 -9.35
N LEU A 143 3.17 -8.32 -9.90
CA LEU A 143 2.45 -7.32 -9.13
C LEU A 143 0.96 -7.66 -9.13
N VAL A 144 0.30 -7.42 -8.01
CA VAL A 144 -1.15 -7.40 -7.94
C VAL A 144 -1.59 -5.99 -7.61
N PHE A 145 -2.46 -5.43 -8.46
CA PHE A 145 -3.03 -4.11 -8.32
C PHE A 145 -4.48 -4.13 -8.80
N ASP A 146 -5.40 -3.66 -7.97
CA ASP A 146 -6.84 -3.59 -8.29
C ASP A 146 -7.38 -4.92 -8.87
N GLU A 147 -7.15 -6.01 -8.12
CA GLU A 147 -7.52 -7.39 -8.49
C GLU A 147 -6.83 -7.96 -9.76
N HIS A 148 -6.00 -7.17 -10.43
CA HIS A 148 -5.29 -7.55 -11.64
C HIS A 148 -3.86 -8.01 -11.36
N ILE A 149 -3.41 -9.03 -12.10
CA ILE A 149 -2.05 -9.55 -12.02
C ILE A 149 -1.23 -9.00 -13.19
N PHE A 150 -0.16 -8.28 -12.87
CA PHE A 150 0.83 -7.80 -13.82
C PHE A 150 2.08 -8.67 -13.73
N LYS A 151 2.53 -9.17 -14.87
CA LYS A 151 3.71 -10.03 -14.94
C LYS A 151 4.83 -9.34 -15.67
N ARG A 152 6.05 -9.52 -15.17
CA ARG A 152 7.24 -9.16 -15.92
C ARG A 152 7.33 -10.04 -17.17
N LYS A 153 7.49 -9.42 -18.34
CA LYS A 153 7.91 -10.13 -19.56
C LYS A 153 9.42 -10.01 -19.62
N ASP A 154 10.13 -11.09 -19.32
CA ASP A 154 11.55 -11.14 -19.64
C ASP A 154 11.69 -11.12 -21.17
N LYS A 155 12.62 -10.30 -21.68
CA LYS A 155 13.01 -10.31 -23.09
C LYS A 155 13.86 -11.55 -23.39
#